data_AF-A0A9D2TJ33-F1
#
_entry.id   AF-A0A9D2TJ33-F1
#
_cell.length_a   1.000
_cell.length_b   1.000
_cell.length_c   1.000
_cell.angle_alpha   90.00
_cell.angle_beta   90.00
_cell.angle_gamma   90.00
#
_symmetry.space_group_name_H-M   'P 1'
#
loop_
_entity.id
_entity.type
_entity.pdbx_description
1 polymer ?
#
loop_
_entity_poly.entity_id
_entity_poly.type
_entity_poly.pdbx_seq_one_letter_code
_entity_poly.pdbx_strand_id
1 'polypeptide(L)'
;MNNKKTPSTPSRDAHFEREIDETLTALEQAHDVEHDTEPKHASNRAADKMHERANQAEKRSLSLVDDDEAPQTQHSAKDNAYQAHVSAQKKKNPFLALGIAVGILAVTFISMTIFSIVMYQKYSPERFIEEVMTAVREQDSAGLSSLLVSDTLTVNEENAGLLCQAFSAENAQKALNEQLAEQVLDPTLTGAYEALQVQKNPVFLGFSEYRLKVSGVSLLLRTDAQNVLMSLNGTTRTGELTENGVLYKNLFPGRYTCSVSGSSALGQSLQGESTVLDLFMVSKPLTFDGALPIHDITVAGIPNDASIIFVNGTKVEQTPSGGTVSLPQVAVGSTITMEYTAPHGAVTSSSVVFQDGSVTELAFTEFQTQGGTPDEAGINLLLNTYYSSLLNAANQKDAAQIAGVNETMRAAAAQQIAAEPLTGKTLQFTNAAVNFGSVQITQVNNLPGFVCTASISYSYTLPEDSTASTTAMMYEVCEFVFENNAWVLNRTAAIDEPRFTAGDVSALTAAAAPSADSAASAPASSAAAPAA
;
A
#
# COMPACT_ATOMS: atom_id res chain seq x y z
N MET A 1 69.05 -3.72 -30.23
CA MET A 1 68.27 -3.12 -31.34
C MET A 1 66.90 -2.73 -30.80
N ASN A 2 66.40 -1.55 -31.15
CA ASN A 2 65.04 -1.12 -30.80
C ASN A 2 64.01 -2.05 -31.47
N ASN A 3 62.89 -2.31 -30.80
CA ASN A 3 61.62 -2.08 -31.47
C ASN A 3 60.50 -1.63 -30.51
N LYS A 4 59.56 -0.88 -31.07
CA LYS A 4 58.59 -0.04 -30.33
C LYS A 4 57.53 -0.87 -29.58
N LYS A 5 57.15 -0.38 -28.40
CA LYS A 5 55.83 -0.61 -27.81
C LYS A 5 54.77 0.05 -28.69
N THR A 6 53.81 -0.72 -29.20
CA THR A 6 52.52 -0.22 -29.68
C THR A 6 51.49 -0.34 -28.54
N PRO A 7 50.65 0.68 -28.27
CA PRO A 7 49.55 0.53 -27.32
C PRO A 7 48.44 -0.34 -27.90
N SER A 8 47.82 -1.17 -27.08
CA SER A 8 46.60 -1.90 -27.42
C SER A 8 45.40 -0.94 -27.44
N THR A 9 44.65 -0.93 -28.54
CA THR A 9 43.35 -0.28 -28.65
C THR A 9 42.35 -0.89 -27.64
N PRO A 10 41.65 -0.11 -26.80
CA PRO A 10 40.55 -0.63 -25.99
C PRO A 10 39.31 -0.94 -26.85
N SER A 11 38.45 -1.86 -26.38
CA SER A 11 37.22 -2.25 -27.11
C SER A 11 36.24 -1.08 -27.25
N ARG A 12 35.46 -1.10 -28.35
CA ARG A 12 34.44 -0.08 -28.64
C ARG A 12 33.23 -0.10 -27.70
N ASP A 13 33.06 -1.17 -26.92
CA ASP A 13 31.89 -1.32 -26.05
C ASP A 13 32.01 -0.53 -24.73
N ALA A 14 33.25 -0.29 -24.25
CA ALA A 14 33.51 0.46 -23.02
C ALA A 14 33.37 1.99 -23.15
N HIS A 15 33.09 2.49 -24.36
CA HIS A 15 32.87 3.93 -24.60
C HIS A 15 31.38 4.29 -24.73
N PHE A 16 30.50 3.30 -24.98
CA PHE A 16 29.06 3.55 -25.15
C PHE A 16 28.32 3.58 -23.81
N GLU A 17 28.73 2.76 -22.84
CA GLU A 17 28.14 2.76 -21.48
C GLU A 17 28.53 4.00 -20.67
N ARG A 18 29.70 4.60 -20.93
CA ARG A 18 30.17 5.79 -20.19
C ARG A 18 29.54 7.11 -20.68
N GLU A 19 29.13 7.16 -21.94
CA GLU A 19 28.51 8.34 -22.56
C GLU A 19 27.00 8.44 -22.22
N ILE A 20 26.39 7.35 -21.78
CA ILE A 20 25.01 7.28 -21.28
C ILE A 20 24.92 7.73 -19.81
N ASP A 21 25.88 7.35 -18.95
CA ASP A 21 25.91 7.80 -17.53
C ASP A 21 26.20 9.31 -17.40
N GLU A 22 27.10 9.86 -18.22
CA GLU A 22 27.41 11.30 -18.20
C GLU A 22 26.26 12.16 -18.79
N THR A 23 25.42 11.61 -19.67
CA THR A 23 24.24 12.32 -20.21
C THR A 23 23.02 12.23 -19.29
N LEU A 24 22.86 11.14 -18.52
CA LEU A 24 21.81 11.06 -17.49
C LEU A 24 22.11 11.99 -16.30
N THR A 25 23.35 11.98 -15.82
CA THR A 25 23.79 12.86 -14.70
C THR A 25 23.69 14.35 -15.05
N ALA A 26 23.84 14.71 -16.34
CA ALA A 26 23.69 16.09 -16.81
C ALA A 26 22.22 16.55 -16.97
N LEU A 27 21.25 15.63 -17.06
CA LEU A 27 19.82 15.98 -17.06
C LEU A 27 19.25 16.12 -15.64
N GLU A 28 19.75 15.36 -14.65
CA GLU A 28 19.33 15.50 -13.25
C GLU A 28 19.87 16.76 -12.54
N GLN A 29 20.84 17.47 -13.12
CA GLN A 29 21.34 18.76 -12.61
C GLN A 29 20.77 20.00 -13.33
N ALA A 30 19.80 19.83 -14.23
CA ALA A 30 19.20 20.91 -15.01
C ALA A 30 17.72 21.21 -14.68
N HIS A 31 17.13 20.52 -13.69
CA HIS A 31 15.71 20.66 -13.34
C HIS A 31 15.47 21.19 -11.90
N ASP A 32 16.43 21.93 -11.35
CA ASP A 32 16.38 22.48 -9.97
C ASP A 32 16.91 23.93 -9.88
N VAL A 33 16.59 24.77 -10.89
CA VAL A 33 16.85 26.23 -10.85
C VAL A 33 15.75 27.03 -11.55
N GLU A 34 14.66 27.37 -10.86
CA GLU A 34 13.93 28.65 -11.01
C GLU A 34 12.82 28.85 -9.97
N HIS A 35 13.17 29.36 -8.78
CA HIS A 35 12.64 30.63 -8.24
C HIS A 35 13.03 30.79 -6.75
N ASP A 36 14.13 31.48 -6.49
CA ASP A 36 14.41 32.00 -5.15
C ASP A 36 14.93 33.45 -5.27
N THR A 37 14.06 34.40 -4.92
CA THR A 37 14.37 35.84 -4.90
C THR A 37 13.68 36.53 -3.71
N GLU A 38 14.15 36.24 -2.50
CA GLU A 38 14.11 37.26 -1.44
C GLU A 38 14.97 38.46 -1.87
N PRO A 39 14.53 39.69 -1.56
CA PRO A 39 15.36 40.43 -0.61
C PRO A 39 14.56 41.04 0.55
N LYS A 40 15.21 41.02 1.73
CA LYS A 40 14.67 41.48 3.01
C LYS A 40 14.34 42.98 3.05
N HIS A 41 13.25 43.26 3.77
CA HIS A 41 12.96 44.47 4.54
C HIS A 41 13.68 45.78 4.19
N ALA A 42 12.93 46.73 3.60
CA ALA A 42 13.16 48.15 3.80
C ALA A 42 11.85 48.95 3.92
N SER A 43 11.56 49.41 5.14
CA SER A 43 10.89 50.68 5.46
C SER A 43 9.47 50.97 4.94
N ASN A 44 8.48 50.71 5.81
CA ASN A 44 7.47 51.68 6.26
C ASN A 44 7.32 52.98 5.42
N ARG A 45 6.35 53.02 4.48
CA ARG A 45 5.64 54.23 3.98
C ARG A 45 4.68 53.90 2.81
N ALA A 46 3.52 53.30 3.10
CA ALA A 46 2.44 53.20 2.10
C ALA A 46 1.02 53.07 2.70
N ALA A 47 0.82 52.20 3.70
CA ALA A 47 -0.50 51.89 4.24
C ALA A 47 -1.09 52.98 5.17
N ASP A 48 -0.23 53.74 5.86
CA ASP A 48 -0.61 54.69 6.91
C ASP A 48 -1.22 56.03 6.44
N LYS A 49 -1.75 56.11 5.20
CA LYS A 49 -2.28 57.36 4.63
C LYS A 49 -3.69 57.31 4.04
N MET A 50 -4.42 56.22 4.21
CA MET A 50 -5.84 56.11 3.79
C MET A 50 -6.83 55.73 4.90
N HIS A 51 -6.44 55.78 6.18
CA HIS A 51 -7.38 55.72 7.32
C HIS A 51 -7.43 56.98 8.19
N GLU A 52 -6.50 57.92 8.02
CA GLU A 52 -6.45 59.18 8.80
C GLU A 52 -7.33 60.31 8.22
N ARG A 53 -8.36 59.99 7.42
CA ARG A 53 -9.29 61.00 6.84
C ARG A 53 -10.79 60.70 6.97
N ALA A 54 -11.18 59.59 7.61
CA ALA A 54 -12.59 59.23 7.80
C ALA A 54 -13.13 59.51 9.22
N ASN A 55 -12.28 59.49 10.26
CA ASN A 55 -12.72 59.52 11.68
C ASN A 55 -12.49 60.86 12.40
N GLN A 56 -12.18 61.95 11.70
CA GLN A 56 -11.93 63.27 12.31
C GLN A 56 -13.13 64.24 12.19
N ALA A 57 -14.36 63.72 12.25
CA ALA A 57 -15.59 64.51 12.11
C ALA A 57 -16.59 64.39 13.29
N GLU A 58 -16.50 63.37 14.17
CA GLU A 58 -17.62 63.06 15.10
C GLU A 58 -17.23 62.86 16.58
N LYS A 59 -16.13 63.47 17.05
CA LYS A 59 -15.86 63.62 18.50
C LYS A 59 -15.35 65.01 18.88
N ARG A 60 -16.24 66.01 18.78
CA ARG A 60 -16.10 67.30 19.47
C ARG A 60 -17.44 67.80 20.03
N SER A 61 -17.87 67.22 21.15
CA SER A 61 -18.67 67.92 22.17
C SER A 61 -18.68 67.12 23.49
N LEU A 62 -18.81 67.85 24.61
CA LEU A 62 -18.95 67.40 26.01
C LEU A 62 -17.76 66.71 26.72
N SER A 63 -16.90 67.53 27.35
CA SER A 63 -16.56 67.51 28.80
C SER A 63 -15.51 68.61 29.05
N LEU A 64 -15.86 69.86 29.41
CA LEU A 64 -16.15 70.39 30.77
C LEU A 64 -15.07 70.07 31.84
N VAL A 65 -14.48 71.15 32.36
CA VAL A 65 -14.10 71.39 33.78
C VAL A 65 -12.87 70.64 34.32
N ASP A 66 -11.93 71.19 35.10
CA ASP A 66 -11.29 72.54 35.30
C ASP A 66 -9.98 72.22 36.10
N ASP A 67 -9.05 73.09 36.53
CA ASP A 67 -8.89 74.55 36.58
C ASP A 67 -7.36 74.88 36.52
N ASP A 68 -6.94 76.16 36.62
CA ASP A 68 -6.03 76.73 37.65
C ASP A 68 -5.38 78.10 37.28
N GLU A 69 -5.24 78.95 38.30
CA GLU A 69 -4.57 80.27 38.47
C GLU A 69 -4.17 81.22 37.29
N ALA A 70 -4.90 82.35 37.23
CA ALA A 70 -4.55 83.80 37.21
C ALA A 70 -3.06 84.31 37.07
N PRO A 71 -2.77 85.64 36.83
CA PRO A 71 -3.67 86.82 36.91
C PRO A 71 -3.47 87.98 35.88
N GLN A 72 -4.31 89.03 35.99
CA GLN A 72 -4.16 90.43 35.48
C GLN A 72 -4.23 90.66 33.93
N THR A 73 -4.77 91.76 33.36
CA THR A 73 -5.23 93.08 33.90
C THR A 73 -6.28 93.75 32.96
N GLN A 74 -7.13 94.63 33.53
CA GLN A 74 -7.77 95.83 32.93
C GLN A 74 -8.25 95.85 31.46
N HIS A 75 -9.56 96.11 31.23
CA HIS A 75 -9.97 97.41 30.65
C HIS A 75 -11.45 97.79 30.91
N SER A 76 -11.62 99.11 31.09
CA SER A 76 -12.80 99.87 31.52
C SER A 76 -13.94 100.02 30.48
N ALA A 77 -15.13 100.40 30.99
CA ALA A 77 -16.21 101.15 30.30
C ALA A 77 -17.05 100.38 29.24
N LYS A 78 -18.36 100.62 29.07
CA LYS A 78 -19.30 101.59 29.67
C LYS A 78 -20.76 101.20 29.33
N ASP A 79 -21.72 101.72 30.11
CA ASP A 79 -23.12 102.00 29.72
C ASP A 79 -24.02 100.77 29.31
N ASN A 80 -25.33 100.72 29.56
CA ASN A 80 -26.24 101.65 30.24
C ASN A 80 -27.42 100.91 30.92
N ALA A 81 -28.12 101.58 31.83
CA ALA A 81 -29.18 101.00 32.65
C ALA A 81 -30.52 100.79 31.90
N TYR A 82 -31.32 99.83 32.38
CA TYR A 82 -32.71 100.15 32.81
C TYR A 82 -33.18 99.14 33.88
N GLN A 83 -33.67 99.67 35.01
CA GLN A 83 -34.32 98.90 36.06
C GLN A 83 -35.78 98.58 35.68
N ALA A 84 -36.34 97.56 36.32
CA ALA A 84 -37.61 97.62 37.10
C ALA A 84 -38.53 96.40 36.92
N HIS A 85 -38.79 95.73 38.04
CA HIS A 85 -40.06 95.07 38.42
C HIS A 85 -40.94 94.38 37.34
N VAL A 86 -41.17 93.07 37.50
CA VAL A 86 -42.45 92.54 38.07
C VAL A 86 -42.20 91.15 38.67
N SER A 87 -42.48 91.01 39.96
CA SER A 87 -42.60 89.72 40.64
C SER A 87 -43.95 89.06 40.31
N ALA A 88 -43.98 88.23 39.26
CA ALA A 88 -45.18 87.46 38.90
C ALA A 88 -45.11 86.03 39.48
N GLN A 89 -45.84 85.77 40.57
CA GLN A 89 -46.08 84.41 41.06
C GLN A 89 -46.81 83.58 39.99
N LYS A 90 -46.09 82.73 39.25
CA LYS A 90 -46.72 81.74 38.36
C LYS A 90 -47.49 80.71 39.20
N LYS A 91 -48.82 80.86 39.24
CA LYS A 91 -49.74 79.77 39.62
C LYS A 91 -49.34 78.51 38.83
N LYS A 92 -48.92 77.45 39.52
CA LYS A 92 -48.76 76.13 38.92
C LYS A 92 -50.15 75.61 38.54
N ASN A 93 -50.51 75.66 37.26
CA ASN A 93 -51.71 75.02 36.76
C ASN A 93 -51.51 73.49 36.84
N PRO A 94 -52.21 72.75 37.73
CA PRO A 94 -51.95 71.32 37.91
C PRO A 94 -52.22 70.53 36.63
N PHE A 95 -53.17 70.97 35.80
CA PHE A 95 -53.47 70.37 34.50
C PHE A 95 -52.34 70.46 33.47
N LEU A 96 -51.52 71.52 33.48
CA LEU A 96 -50.39 71.64 32.54
C LEU A 96 -49.23 70.73 32.97
N ALA A 97 -48.97 70.65 34.28
CA ALA A 97 -47.97 69.73 34.84
C ALA A 97 -48.39 68.26 34.65
N LEU A 98 -49.68 67.95 34.83
CA LEU A 98 -50.24 66.63 34.56
C LEU A 98 -50.17 66.26 33.08
N GLY A 99 -50.50 67.19 32.17
CA GLY A 99 -50.40 66.97 30.73
C GLY A 99 -48.96 66.70 30.27
N ILE A 100 -47.97 67.41 30.82
CA ILE A 100 -46.55 67.15 30.54
C ILE A 100 -46.12 65.81 31.14
N ALA A 101 -46.54 65.47 32.37
CA ALA A 101 -46.22 64.19 32.99
C ALA A 101 -46.82 63.00 32.23
N VAL A 102 -48.07 63.11 31.77
CA VAL A 102 -48.74 62.10 30.92
C VAL A 102 -48.08 62.03 29.54
N GLY A 103 -47.66 63.15 28.96
CA GLY A 103 -46.90 63.17 27.70
C GLY A 103 -45.55 62.46 27.81
N ILE A 104 -44.79 62.74 28.88
CA ILE A 104 -43.53 62.05 29.18
C ILE A 104 -43.79 60.55 29.39
N LEU A 105 -44.80 60.18 30.17
CA LEU A 105 -45.14 58.79 30.45
C LEU A 105 -45.62 58.03 29.20
N ALA A 106 -46.35 58.69 28.28
CA ALA A 106 -46.70 58.13 26.99
C ALA A 106 -45.47 57.93 26.10
N VAL A 107 -44.54 58.89 26.06
CA VAL A 107 -43.29 58.76 25.30
C VAL A 107 -42.40 57.65 25.87
N THR A 108 -42.28 57.51 27.20
CA THR A 108 -41.54 56.40 27.80
C THR A 108 -42.22 55.05 27.61
N PHE A 109 -43.56 55.00 27.58
CA PHE A 109 -44.29 53.76 27.27
C PHE A 109 -44.12 53.36 25.80
N ILE A 110 -44.15 54.31 24.86
CA ILE A 110 -43.89 54.05 23.44
C ILE A 110 -42.42 53.61 23.24
N SER A 111 -41.45 54.29 23.85
CA SER A 111 -40.04 53.89 23.72
C SER A 111 -39.76 52.53 24.37
N MET A 112 -40.38 52.24 25.52
CA MET A 112 -40.32 50.91 26.15
C MET A 112 -41.01 49.83 25.31
N THR A 113 -42.10 50.15 24.60
CA THR A 113 -42.78 49.22 23.69
C THR A 113 -41.92 48.92 22.46
N ILE A 114 -41.36 49.95 21.82
CA ILE A 114 -40.42 49.80 20.69
C ILE A 114 -39.18 49.02 21.13
N PHE A 115 -38.60 49.36 22.29
CA PHE A 115 -37.48 48.63 22.87
C PHE A 115 -37.82 47.16 23.14
N SER A 116 -39.01 46.88 23.69
CA SER A 116 -39.47 45.50 23.94
C SER A 116 -39.68 44.73 22.64
N ILE A 117 -40.20 45.36 21.58
CA ILE A 117 -40.35 44.74 20.26
C ILE A 117 -38.97 44.45 19.65
N VAL A 118 -38.03 45.40 19.69
CA VAL A 118 -36.66 45.21 19.18
C VAL A 118 -35.91 44.13 19.97
N MET A 119 -36.05 44.11 21.30
CA MET A 119 -35.45 43.06 22.14
C MET A 119 -36.10 41.70 21.88
N TYR A 120 -37.43 41.61 21.75
CA TYR A 120 -38.12 40.38 21.39
C TYR A 120 -37.68 39.88 20.00
N GLN A 121 -37.63 40.77 19.00
CA GLN A 121 -37.14 40.43 17.65
C GLN A 121 -35.66 40.06 17.60
N LYS A 122 -34.84 40.45 18.59
CA LYS A 122 -33.40 40.11 18.64
C LYS A 122 -33.11 38.86 19.47
N TYR A 123 -33.95 38.55 20.46
CA TYR A 123 -33.74 37.50 21.46
C TYR A 123 -34.87 36.46 21.48
N SER A 124 -35.65 36.34 20.40
CA SER A 124 -36.64 35.27 20.23
C SER A 124 -35.98 33.97 19.76
N PRO A 125 -36.34 32.81 20.35
CA PRO A 125 -35.77 31.54 19.94
C PRO A 125 -36.27 31.08 18.56
N GLU A 126 -37.51 31.44 18.19
CA GLU A 126 -38.09 31.16 16.87
C GLU A 126 -37.22 31.73 15.75
N ARG A 127 -36.75 32.98 15.92
CA ARG A 127 -35.85 33.65 14.98
C ARG A 127 -34.48 32.98 14.93
N PHE A 128 -33.93 32.56 16.07
CA PHE A 128 -32.65 31.83 16.09
C PHE A 128 -32.75 30.53 15.28
N ILE A 129 -33.84 29.76 15.44
CA ILE A 129 -34.09 28.56 14.64
C ILE A 129 -34.27 28.93 13.17
N GLU A 130 -35.04 29.98 12.85
CA GLU A 130 -35.23 30.47 11.47
C GLU A 130 -33.91 30.88 10.82
N GLU A 131 -33.02 31.61 11.51
CA GLU A 131 -31.70 32.03 11.03
C GLU A 131 -30.78 30.82 10.80
N VAL A 132 -30.70 29.87 11.74
CA VAL A 132 -29.93 28.62 11.56
C VAL A 132 -30.46 27.79 10.39
N MET A 133 -31.78 27.57 10.32
CA MET A 133 -32.38 26.72 9.28
C MET A 133 -32.37 27.40 7.91
N THR A 134 -32.38 28.73 7.84
CA THR A 134 -32.21 29.48 6.59
C THR A 134 -30.76 29.39 6.10
N ALA A 135 -29.78 29.64 6.97
CA ALA A 135 -28.36 29.51 6.61
C ALA A 135 -28.03 28.08 6.13
N VAL A 136 -28.54 27.06 6.80
CA VAL A 136 -28.43 25.65 6.37
C VAL A 136 -29.08 25.40 4.99
N ARG A 137 -30.30 25.90 4.77
CA ARG A 137 -31.05 25.68 3.52
C ARG A 137 -30.42 26.41 2.33
N GLU A 138 -29.91 27.62 2.55
CA GLU A 138 -29.26 28.45 1.53
C GLU A 138 -27.77 28.11 1.35
N GLN A 139 -27.24 27.18 2.16
CA GLN A 139 -25.81 26.81 2.23
C GLN A 139 -24.90 28.01 2.58
N ASP A 140 -25.43 28.97 3.33
CA ASP A 140 -24.69 30.14 3.84
C ASP A 140 -23.83 29.75 5.05
N SER A 141 -22.65 29.23 4.76
CA SER A 141 -21.63 28.93 5.77
C SER A 141 -21.17 30.17 6.55
N ALA A 142 -21.26 31.37 5.98
CA ALA A 142 -20.85 32.61 6.63
C ALA A 142 -21.85 32.98 7.73
N GLY A 143 -23.13 33.09 7.37
CA GLY A 143 -24.23 33.28 8.30
C GLY A 143 -24.27 32.20 9.37
N LEU A 144 -24.17 30.92 8.98
CA LEU A 144 -24.17 29.81 9.94
C LEU A 144 -23.01 29.92 10.94
N SER A 145 -21.77 30.18 10.47
CA SER A 145 -20.59 30.27 11.35
C SER A 145 -20.74 31.34 12.45
N SER A 146 -21.47 32.43 12.18
CA SER A 146 -21.73 33.49 13.17
C SER A 146 -22.68 33.08 14.31
N LEU A 147 -23.47 32.03 14.09
CA LEU A 147 -24.44 31.47 15.04
C LEU A 147 -23.87 30.30 15.85
N LEU A 148 -22.74 29.73 15.43
CA LEU A 148 -22.07 28.62 16.10
C LEU A 148 -21.20 29.12 17.27
N VAL A 149 -21.08 28.28 18.30
CA VAL A 149 -20.14 28.48 19.41
C VAL A 149 -19.52 27.15 19.79
N SER A 150 -18.24 27.12 20.16
CA SER A 150 -17.58 25.91 20.69
C SER A 150 -16.57 26.27 21.76
N ASP A 151 -16.40 25.38 22.74
CA ASP A 151 -15.40 25.51 23.79
C ASP A 151 -14.05 24.89 23.36
N THR A 152 -14.03 24.01 22.34
CA THR A 152 -12.87 23.16 21.97
C THR A 152 -12.53 23.11 20.48
N LEU A 153 -13.39 23.67 19.61
CA LEU A 153 -13.22 23.65 18.15
C LEU A 153 -13.08 25.07 17.59
N THR A 154 -12.28 25.21 16.53
CA THR A 154 -12.27 26.43 15.72
C THR A 154 -13.55 26.50 14.89
N VAL A 155 -14.35 27.54 15.11
CA VAL A 155 -15.51 27.88 14.27
C VAL A 155 -15.05 28.80 13.14
N ASN A 156 -15.29 28.38 11.89
CA ASN A 156 -15.04 29.16 10.67
C ASN A 156 -16.03 28.76 9.56
N GLU A 157 -16.02 29.46 8.43
CA GLU A 157 -16.85 29.14 7.26
C GLU A 157 -16.63 27.73 6.71
N GLU A 158 -15.39 27.25 6.66
CA GLU A 158 -15.05 25.92 6.16
C GLU A 158 -15.75 24.81 6.97
N ASN A 159 -15.64 24.88 8.30
CA ASN A 159 -16.27 23.94 9.22
C ASN A 159 -17.80 24.09 9.25
N ALA A 160 -18.33 25.31 9.16
CA ALA A 160 -19.77 25.53 9.01
C ALA A 160 -20.32 24.92 7.70
N GLY A 161 -19.53 24.93 6.63
CA GLY A 161 -19.85 24.25 5.37
C GLY A 161 -20.06 22.74 5.50
N LEU A 162 -19.38 22.09 6.45
CA LEU A 162 -19.57 20.65 6.74
C LEU A 162 -20.96 20.36 7.32
N LEU A 163 -21.51 21.28 8.10
CA LEU A 163 -22.89 21.22 8.61
C LEU A 163 -23.88 21.49 7.49
N CYS A 164 -23.69 22.56 6.71
CA CYS A 164 -24.52 22.86 5.54
C CYS A 164 -24.63 21.64 4.59
N GLN A 165 -23.51 20.97 4.29
CA GLN A 165 -23.49 19.77 3.44
C GLN A 165 -24.21 18.57 4.07
N ALA A 166 -24.08 18.34 5.38
CA ALA A 166 -24.80 17.28 6.08
C ALA A 166 -26.32 17.47 6.02
N PHE A 167 -26.77 18.71 6.22
CA PHE A 167 -28.18 19.11 6.20
C PHE A 167 -28.66 19.57 4.82
N SER A 168 -28.01 19.12 3.74
CA SER A 168 -28.48 19.35 2.36
C SER A 168 -29.80 18.64 2.04
N ALA A 169 -30.13 17.56 2.76
CA ALA A 169 -31.35 16.77 2.56
C ALA A 169 -32.51 17.25 3.47
N GLU A 170 -33.72 17.36 2.90
CA GLU A 170 -34.92 17.88 3.59
C GLU A 170 -35.28 17.12 4.88
N ASN A 171 -35.09 15.80 4.90
CA ASN A 171 -35.30 14.97 6.08
C ASN A 171 -34.33 15.31 7.23
N ALA A 172 -33.05 15.58 6.92
CA ALA A 172 -32.06 15.99 7.90
C ALA A 172 -32.34 17.42 8.41
N GLN A 173 -32.76 18.34 7.53
CA GLN A 173 -33.20 19.68 7.92
C GLN A 173 -34.39 19.62 8.88
N LYS A 174 -35.39 18.78 8.57
CA LYS A 174 -36.56 18.59 9.42
C LYS A 174 -36.18 18.05 10.80
N ALA A 175 -35.35 17.00 10.86
CA ALA A 175 -34.90 16.41 12.12
C ALA A 175 -34.08 17.41 12.97
N LEU A 176 -33.23 18.23 12.35
CA LEU A 176 -32.50 19.30 13.04
C LEU A 176 -33.48 20.36 13.60
N ASN A 177 -34.44 20.81 12.80
CA ASN A 177 -35.43 21.80 13.22
C ASN A 177 -36.29 21.29 14.39
N GLU A 178 -36.71 20.02 14.36
CA GLU A 178 -37.44 19.38 15.46
C GLU A 178 -36.58 19.32 16.74
N GLN A 179 -35.33 18.87 16.65
CA GLN A 179 -34.38 18.88 17.78
C GLN A 179 -34.16 20.28 18.37
N LEU A 180 -33.94 21.30 17.53
CA LEU A 180 -33.69 22.67 18.01
C LEU A 180 -34.94 23.29 18.66
N ALA A 181 -36.13 22.99 18.15
CA ALA A 181 -37.39 23.44 18.75
C ALA A 181 -37.62 22.84 20.15
N GLU A 182 -37.28 21.55 20.34
CA GLU A 182 -37.33 20.90 21.66
C GLU A 182 -36.26 21.47 22.62
N GLN A 183 -35.01 21.60 22.15
CA GLN A 183 -33.90 22.11 22.97
C GLN A 183 -34.03 23.58 23.37
N VAL A 184 -34.80 24.39 22.62
CA VAL A 184 -35.16 25.75 23.03
C VAL A 184 -36.05 25.76 24.28
N LEU A 185 -36.93 24.76 24.42
CA LEU A 185 -37.83 24.62 25.56
C LEU A 185 -37.10 24.01 26.77
N ASP A 186 -36.33 22.95 26.54
CA ASP A 186 -35.47 22.31 27.53
C ASP A 186 -34.07 22.02 26.96
N PRO A 187 -33.07 22.86 27.27
CA PRO A 187 -31.69 22.68 26.81
C PRO A 187 -30.99 21.42 27.31
N THR A 188 -31.60 20.62 28.20
CA THR A 188 -31.03 19.35 28.65
C THR A 188 -31.38 18.17 27.73
N LEU A 189 -32.31 18.35 26.78
CA LEU A 189 -32.70 17.32 25.82
C LEU A 189 -31.59 17.06 24.79
N THR A 190 -31.32 15.78 24.54
CA THR A 190 -30.38 15.33 23.51
C THR A 190 -31.17 14.74 22.34
N GLY A 191 -31.02 15.31 21.15
CA GLY A 191 -31.64 14.79 19.92
C GLY A 191 -30.71 13.89 19.11
N ALA A 192 -31.07 13.63 17.85
CA ALA A 192 -30.31 12.78 16.94
C ALA A 192 -28.89 13.29 16.63
N TYR A 193 -28.67 14.60 16.76
CA TYR A 193 -27.39 15.25 16.51
C TYR A 193 -26.77 15.69 17.86
N GLU A 194 -26.24 14.74 18.63
CA GLU A 194 -25.71 14.97 20.00
C GLU A 194 -24.70 16.12 20.09
N ALA A 195 -23.87 16.27 19.05
CA ALA A 195 -22.83 17.30 18.94
C ALA A 195 -23.37 18.73 18.73
N LEU A 196 -24.67 18.88 18.47
CA LEU A 196 -25.35 20.16 18.26
C LEU A 196 -26.35 20.41 19.39
N GLN A 197 -26.14 21.48 20.16
CA GLN A 197 -26.97 21.80 21.32
C GLN A 197 -27.32 23.29 21.36
N VAL A 198 -28.54 23.63 21.75
CA VAL A 198 -28.91 25.04 21.97
C VAL A 198 -28.26 25.56 23.26
N GLN A 199 -27.31 26.48 23.14
CA GLN A 199 -26.80 27.24 24.28
C GLN A 199 -27.67 28.48 24.50
N LYS A 200 -28.22 28.61 25.71
CA LYS A 200 -29.03 29.74 26.16
C LYS A 200 -28.25 30.60 27.15
N ASN A 201 -27.80 31.77 26.71
CA ASN A 201 -27.05 32.71 27.53
C ASN A 201 -28.00 33.82 28.03
N PRO A 202 -28.30 33.93 29.34
CA PRO A 202 -29.20 34.94 29.86
C PRO A 202 -28.58 36.34 29.75
N VAL A 203 -29.34 37.32 29.27
CA VAL A 203 -28.86 38.70 29.02
C VAL A 203 -29.43 39.66 30.07
N PHE A 204 -30.66 40.13 29.88
CA PHE A 204 -31.30 41.14 30.74
C PHE A 204 -32.82 41.05 30.63
N LEU A 205 -33.56 41.40 31.69
CA LEU A 205 -35.05 41.41 31.74
C LEU A 205 -35.74 40.14 31.20
N GLY A 206 -35.14 38.97 31.42
CA GLY A 206 -35.68 37.68 30.97
C GLY A 206 -35.38 37.30 29.51
N PHE A 207 -34.78 38.21 28.72
CA PHE A 207 -34.26 37.88 27.40
C PHE A 207 -32.99 37.02 27.50
N SER A 208 -32.81 36.12 26.53
CA SER A 208 -31.63 35.25 26.42
C SER A 208 -31.13 35.27 24.98
N GLU A 209 -29.81 35.25 24.81
CA GLU A 209 -29.17 35.03 23.53
C GLU A 209 -29.05 33.52 23.28
N TYR A 210 -29.42 33.09 22.08
CA TYR A 210 -29.32 31.69 21.65
C TYR A 210 -28.15 31.55 20.67
N ARG A 211 -27.38 30.48 20.85
CA ARG A 211 -26.29 30.07 19.96
C ARG A 211 -26.32 28.56 19.79
N LEU A 212 -25.85 28.08 18.64
CA LEU A 212 -25.71 26.64 18.40
C LEU A 212 -24.35 26.19 18.93
N LYS A 213 -24.35 25.53 20.08
CA LYS A 213 -23.14 24.92 20.63
C LYS A 213 -22.76 23.70 19.81
N VAL A 214 -21.49 23.65 19.44
CA VAL A 214 -20.87 22.61 18.63
C VAL A 214 -19.79 21.90 19.44
N SER A 215 -19.93 20.60 19.61
CA SER A 215 -19.00 19.75 20.36
C SER A 215 -18.13 18.89 19.43
N GLY A 216 -16.88 18.65 19.85
CA GLY A 216 -15.96 17.76 19.13
C GLY A 216 -16.48 16.32 19.07
N VAL A 217 -16.49 15.76 17.88
CA VAL A 217 -16.84 14.36 17.61
C VAL A 217 -15.58 13.53 17.38
N SER A 218 -15.73 12.20 17.31
CA SER A 218 -14.61 11.27 17.09
C SER A 218 -14.96 10.20 16.07
N LEU A 219 -13.95 9.75 15.32
CA LEU A 219 -14.04 8.73 14.29
C LEU A 219 -12.97 7.66 14.58
N LEU A 220 -13.38 6.40 14.69
CA LEU A 220 -12.49 5.25 14.83
C LEU A 220 -12.38 4.54 13.49
N LEU A 221 -11.20 4.61 12.88
CA LEU A 221 -10.84 3.79 11.73
C LEU A 221 -10.37 2.42 12.23
N ARG A 222 -11.22 1.40 12.09
CA ARG A 222 -10.87 0.03 12.43
C ARG A 222 -10.32 -0.65 11.17
N THR A 223 -9.03 -0.97 11.18
CA THR A 223 -8.39 -1.69 10.08
C THR A 223 -7.11 -2.36 10.58
N ASP A 224 -6.80 -3.51 10.01
CA ASP A 224 -5.53 -4.22 10.25
C ASP A 224 -4.45 -3.86 9.22
N ALA A 225 -4.75 -2.94 8.29
CA ALA A 225 -3.77 -2.39 7.36
C ALA A 225 -2.66 -1.62 8.11
N GLN A 226 -1.47 -1.61 7.53
CA GLN A 226 -0.29 -0.91 8.03
C GLN A 226 -0.13 0.46 7.35
N ASN A 227 0.66 1.34 7.94
CA ASN A 227 1.01 2.67 7.39
C ASN A 227 -0.21 3.50 6.95
N VAL A 228 -1.30 3.41 7.72
CA VAL A 228 -2.61 3.91 7.31
C VAL A 228 -2.67 5.43 7.34
N LEU A 229 -3.15 6.01 6.23
CA LEU A 229 -3.39 7.43 6.06
C LEU A 229 -4.87 7.64 5.77
N MET A 230 -5.54 8.41 6.62
CA MET A 230 -6.91 8.87 6.38
C MET A 230 -6.89 10.30 5.88
N SER A 231 -7.68 10.57 4.84
CA SER A 231 -7.97 11.91 4.36
C SER A 231 -9.46 12.21 4.55
N LEU A 232 -9.75 13.37 5.13
CA LEU A 232 -11.09 13.91 5.31
C LEU A 232 -11.24 15.15 4.44
N ASN A 233 -12.13 15.10 3.45
CA ASN A 233 -12.32 16.14 2.43
C ASN A 233 -11.00 16.54 1.72
N GLY A 234 -10.15 15.55 1.41
CA GLY A 234 -8.85 15.78 0.77
C GLY A 234 -7.72 16.21 1.73
N THR A 235 -8.02 16.54 2.98
CA THR A 235 -7.03 16.87 4.01
C THR A 235 -6.63 15.63 4.81
N THR A 236 -5.37 15.21 4.68
CA THR A 236 -4.79 14.12 5.50
C THR A 236 -4.87 14.45 6.99
N ARG A 237 -5.31 13.49 7.80
CA ARG A 237 -5.40 13.60 9.26
C ARG A 237 -4.50 12.59 9.94
N THR A 238 -3.89 13.00 11.04
CA THR A 238 -3.17 12.12 11.97
C THR A 238 -4.14 11.73 13.09
N GLY A 239 -4.17 10.44 13.44
CA GLY A 239 -4.96 9.91 14.54
C GLY A 239 -4.08 9.25 15.60
N GLU A 240 -4.68 8.91 16.73
CA GLU A 240 -4.04 8.19 17.83
C GLU A 240 -4.20 6.68 17.62
N LEU A 241 -3.11 5.91 17.64
CA LEU A 241 -3.19 4.46 17.54
C LEU A 241 -3.74 3.87 18.84
N THR A 242 -4.75 3.01 18.72
CA THR A 242 -5.41 2.31 19.83
C THR A 242 -5.49 0.81 19.54
N GLU A 243 -5.85 0.01 20.55
CA GLU A 243 -6.05 -1.45 20.38
C GLU A 243 -7.12 -1.81 19.33
N ASN A 244 -8.05 -0.89 19.01
CA ASN A 244 -9.15 -1.12 18.06
C ASN A 244 -8.96 -0.40 16.71
N GLY A 245 -7.74 0.07 16.41
CA GLY A 245 -7.42 0.84 15.21
C GLY A 245 -7.06 2.30 15.50
N VAL A 246 -7.21 3.19 14.52
CA VAL A 246 -6.76 4.59 14.59
C VAL A 246 -7.92 5.52 14.96
N LEU A 247 -7.79 6.22 16.08
CA LEU A 247 -8.83 7.10 16.64
C LEU A 247 -8.52 8.58 16.35
N TYR A 248 -9.42 9.21 15.59
CA TYR A 248 -9.39 10.64 15.27
C TYR A 248 -10.34 11.38 16.21
N LYS A 249 -9.79 12.25 17.07
CA LYS A 249 -10.50 12.99 18.13
C LYS A 249 -10.66 14.47 17.76
N ASN A 250 -11.61 15.14 18.41
CA ASN A 250 -11.88 16.58 18.26
C ASN A 250 -12.09 17.01 16.80
N LEU A 251 -12.77 16.17 16.01
CA LEU A 251 -13.25 16.53 14.68
C LEU A 251 -14.45 17.47 14.82
N PHE A 252 -14.66 18.33 13.83
CA PHE A 252 -15.86 19.16 13.75
C PHE A 252 -17.05 18.28 13.33
N PRO A 253 -18.25 18.40 13.90
CA PRO A 253 -19.39 17.61 13.45
C PRO A 253 -19.89 18.09 12.07
N GLY A 254 -20.36 17.15 11.26
CA GLY A 254 -20.76 17.43 9.88
C GLY A 254 -20.46 16.27 8.92
N ARG A 255 -20.58 16.55 7.63
CA ARG A 255 -20.37 15.57 6.55
C ARG A 255 -18.92 15.58 6.07
N TYR A 256 -18.32 14.40 5.97
CA TYR A 256 -16.98 14.19 5.44
C TYR A 256 -16.97 13.15 4.33
N THR A 257 -16.30 13.50 3.23
CA THR A 257 -15.82 12.53 2.23
C THR A 257 -14.50 11.95 2.76
N CYS A 258 -14.52 10.67 3.08
CA CYS A 258 -13.42 9.96 3.72
C CYS A 258 -12.75 9.04 2.69
N SER A 259 -11.44 9.18 2.53
CA SER A 259 -10.62 8.21 1.79
C SER A 259 -9.49 7.70 2.68
N VAL A 260 -9.16 6.42 2.53
CA VAL A 260 -8.14 5.74 3.31
C VAL A 260 -7.16 5.06 2.37
N SER A 261 -5.87 5.19 2.64
CA SER A 261 -4.82 4.39 2.02
C SER A 261 -3.95 3.75 3.08
N GLY A 262 -3.17 2.75 2.70
CA GLY A 262 -2.27 2.03 3.60
C GLY A 262 -1.56 0.89 2.88
N SER A 263 -1.15 -0.14 3.62
CA SER A 263 -0.55 -1.34 3.05
C SER A 263 -1.07 -2.61 3.71
N SER A 264 -1.20 -3.71 2.97
CA SER A 264 -1.48 -5.01 3.61
C SER A 264 -0.26 -5.51 4.38
N ALA A 265 -0.42 -6.52 5.24
CA ALA A 265 0.71 -7.19 5.90
C ALA A 265 1.73 -7.80 4.90
N LEU A 266 1.32 -8.00 3.64
CA LEU A 266 2.14 -8.46 2.53
C LEU A 266 2.83 -7.31 1.76
N GLY A 267 2.78 -6.08 2.29
CA GLY A 267 3.44 -4.90 1.71
C GLY A 267 2.76 -4.30 0.47
N GLN A 268 1.54 -4.72 0.15
CA GLN A 268 0.82 -4.26 -1.04
C GLN A 268 0.18 -2.90 -0.77
N SER A 269 0.29 -1.94 -1.68
CA SER A 269 -0.39 -0.65 -1.57
C SER A 269 -1.91 -0.81 -1.63
N LEU A 270 -2.63 -0.18 -0.71
CA LEU A 270 -4.09 -0.22 -0.61
C LEU A 270 -4.67 1.19 -0.77
N GLN A 271 -5.77 1.28 -1.51
CA GLN A 271 -6.61 2.47 -1.58
C GLN A 271 -8.06 2.04 -1.41
N GLY A 272 -8.72 2.56 -0.38
CA GLY A 272 -10.12 2.30 -0.09
C GLY A 272 -11.05 3.22 -0.87
N GLU A 273 -12.29 2.78 -1.03
CA GLU A 273 -13.32 3.57 -1.72
C GLU A 273 -13.69 4.83 -0.94
N SER A 274 -13.92 5.92 -1.68
CA SER A 274 -14.32 7.21 -1.11
C SER A 274 -15.71 7.11 -0.50
N THR A 275 -15.80 7.19 0.83
CA THR A 275 -17.03 6.96 1.59
C THR A 275 -17.50 8.24 2.27
N VAL A 276 -18.79 8.56 2.16
CA VAL A 276 -19.38 9.73 2.85
C VAL A 276 -19.84 9.32 4.25
N LEU A 277 -19.35 10.03 5.28
CA LEU A 277 -19.71 9.83 6.69
C LEU A 277 -20.30 11.11 7.29
N ASP A 278 -21.36 10.97 8.08
CA ASP A 278 -21.97 12.05 8.86
C ASP A 278 -21.59 11.88 10.35
N LEU A 279 -20.80 12.82 10.88
CA LEU A 279 -20.25 12.74 12.24
C LEU A 279 -21.01 13.67 13.20
N PHE A 280 -21.85 13.11 14.07
CA PHE A 280 -22.65 13.88 15.04
C PHE A 280 -22.77 13.28 16.45
N MET A 281 -22.23 12.08 16.69
CA MET A 281 -22.23 11.46 18.01
C MET A 281 -21.02 11.94 18.84
N VAL A 282 -21.28 12.25 20.11
CA VAL A 282 -20.28 12.62 21.12
C VAL A 282 -20.12 11.51 22.16
N SER A 283 -21.20 10.77 22.44
CA SER A 283 -21.24 9.66 23.41
C SER A 283 -20.33 8.48 23.06
N LYS A 284 -20.06 8.28 21.77
CA LYS A 284 -19.13 7.27 21.23
C LYS A 284 -18.58 7.70 19.87
N PRO A 285 -17.36 7.26 19.49
CA PRO A 285 -16.87 7.48 18.13
C PRO A 285 -17.75 6.74 17.10
N LEU A 286 -17.89 7.30 15.90
CA LEU A 286 -18.37 6.51 14.76
C LEU A 286 -17.28 5.51 14.37
N THR A 287 -17.63 4.26 14.10
CA THR A 287 -16.68 3.25 13.59
C THR A 287 -16.78 3.19 12.06
N PHE A 288 -15.63 3.17 11.39
CA PHE A 288 -15.51 3.02 9.95
C PHE A 288 -14.39 2.02 9.64
N ASP A 289 -14.64 1.06 8.75
CA ASP A 289 -13.69 0.00 8.42
C ASP A 289 -12.74 0.37 7.25
N GLY A 290 -12.72 1.65 6.85
CA GLY A 290 -11.81 2.19 5.83
C GLY A 290 -12.18 1.90 4.37
N ALA A 291 -13.15 1.02 4.12
CA ALA A 291 -13.51 0.52 2.79
C ALA A 291 -12.29 0.02 1.99
N LEU A 292 -11.28 -0.52 2.68
CA LEU A 292 -10.08 -1.08 2.06
C LEU A 292 -10.43 -2.44 1.41
N PRO A 293 -9.99 -2.72 0.18
CA PRO A 293 -10.30 -3.96 -0.52
C PRO A 293 -9.37 -5.09 -0.08
N ILE A 294 -9.37 -5.42 1.22
CA ILE A 294 -8.58 -6.51 1.82
C ILE A 294 -9.50 -7.56 2.45
N HIS A 295 -9.20 -8.82 2.20
CA HIS A 295 -10.00 -9.94 2.68
C HIS A 295 -9.11 -11.10 3.10
N ASP A 296 -9.58 -11.87 4.07
CA ASP A 296 -9.06 -13.20 4.33
C ASP A 296 -9.65 -14.14 3.27
N ILE A 297 -8.80 -14.84 2.53
CA ILE A 297 -9.19 -15.73 1.44
C ILE A 297 -8.73 -17.17 1.71
N THR A 298 -9.39 -18.14 1.10
CA THR A 298 -8.93 -19.53 1.06
C THR A 298 -8.77 -19.98 -0.38
N VAL A 299 -7.60 -20.53 -0.72
CA VAL A 299 -7.29 -21.02 -2.06
C VAL A 299 -7.21 -22.54 -2.03
N ALA A 300 -8.04 -23.20 -2.82
CA ALA A 300 -8.16 -24.65 -2.93
C ALA A 300 -7.45 -25.21 -4.19
N GLY A 301 -7.46 -26.53 -4.34
CA GLY A 301 -6.90 -27.24 -5.49
C GLY A 301 -5.40 -27.49 -5.39
N ILE A 302 -4.79 -27.31 -4.22
CA ILE A 302 -3.34 -27.47 -4.05
C ILE A 302 -3.00 -28.97 -4.04
N PRO A 303 -2.16 -29.48 -4.96
CA PRO A 303 -1.95 -30.93 -5.11
C PRO A 303 -1.02 -31.53 -4.04
N ASN A 304 -0.26 -30.69 -3.32
CA ASN A 304 0.72 -31.14 -2.32
C ASN A 304 0.89 -30.11 -1.20
N ASP A 305 0.84 -30.55 0.06
CA ASP A 305 0.97 -29.68 1.23
C ASP A 305 2.38 -29.05 1.37
N ALA A 306 3.39 -29.59 0.67
CA ALA A 306 4.73 -29.00 0.57
C ALA A 306 4.86 -27.89 -0.50
N SER A 307 3.76 -27.46 -1.13
CA SER A 307 3.76 -26.35 -2.08
C SER A 307 4.09 -25.02 -1.39
N ILE A 308 4.89 -24.19 -2.05
CA ILE A 308 5.19 -22.82 -1.63
C ILE A 308 4.16 -21.89 -2.26
N ILE A 309 3.62 -20.97 -1.47
CA ILE A 309 2.64 -19.97 -1.93
C ILE A 309 3.30 -18.60 -2.02
N PHE A 310 2.91 -17.84 -3.05
CA PHE A 310 3.36 -16.48 -3.31
C PHE A 310 2.14 -15.59 -3.56
N VAL A 311 2.21 -14.34 -3.11
CA VAL A 311 1.23 -13.29 -3.43
C VAL A 311 1.98 -12.14 -4.08
N ASN A 312 1.61 -11.79 -5.32
CA ASN A 312 2.33 -10.84 -6.18
C ASN A 312 3.86 -11.13 -6.26
N GLY A 313 4.23 -12.42 -6.31
CA GLY A 313 5.64 -12.86 -6.34
C GLY A 313 6.37 -12.84 -4.98
N THR A 314 5.74 -12.32 -3.91
CA THR A 314 6.31 -12.38 -2.55
C THR A 314 5.91 -13.70 -1.88
N LYS A 315 6.89 -14.49 -1.44
CA LYS A 315 6.63 -15.74 -0.70
C LYS A 315 5.92 -15.43 0.62
N VAL A 316 4.89 -16.19 0.94
CA VAL A 316 4.16 -16.09 2.21
C VAL A 316 4.55 -17.21 3.18
N GLU A 317 4.23 -17.04 4.47
CA GLU A 317 4.54 -18.03 5.52
C GLU A 317 3.49 -19.15 5.62
N GLN A 318 2.28 -18.92 5.10
CA GLN A 318 1.17 -19.86 5.17
C GLN A 318 1.45 -21.11 4.33
N THR A 319 1.55 -22.25 5.00
CA THR A 319 1.72 -23.56 4.37
C THR A 319 0.35 -24.17 4.03
N PRO A 320 0.17 -24.76 2.84
CA PRO A 320 -1.04 -25.50 2.52
C PRO A 320 -1.25 -26.70 3.44
N SER A 321 -2.51 -27.06 3.67
CA SER A 321 -2.90 -28.28 4.38
C SER A 321 -4.20 -28.85 3.81
N GLY A 322 -4.22 -30.16 3.56
CA GLY A 322 -5.40 -30.83 3.02
C GLY A 322 -5.81 -30.32 1.63
N GLY A 323 -4.86 -29.82 0.85
CA GLY A 323 -5.10 -29.25 -0.49
C GLY A 323 -5.71 -27.84 -0.51
N THR A 324 -5.69 -27.13 0.62
CA THR A 324 -6.12 -25.73 0.75
C THR A 324 -5.09 -24.87 1.48
N VAL A 325 -5.12 -23.56 1.28
CA VAL A 325 -4.36 -22.59 2.09
C VAL A 325 -5.24 -21.39 2.41
N SER A 326 -5.27 -20.95 3.67
CA SER A 326 -5.94 -19.70 4.07
C SER A 326 -4.91 -18.59 4.16
N LEU A 327 -5.15 -17.48 3.45
CA LEU A 327 -4.27 -16.32 3.35
C LEU A 327 -4.98 -15.10 3.94
N PRO A 328 -4.48 -14.51 5.04
CA PRO A 328 -5.10 -13.34 5.64
C PRO A 328 -4.78 -12.06 4.85
N GLN A 329 -5.68 -11.08 4.90
CA GLN A 329 -5.45 -9.69 4.45
C GLN A 329 -4.94 -9.53 3.01
N VAL A 330 -5.41 -10.35 2.07
CA VAL A 330 -5.03 -10.27 0.66
C VAL A 330 -5.82 -9.16 -0.03
N ALA A 331 -5.13 -8.30 -0.78
CA ALA A 331 -5.76 -7.20 -1.53
C ALA A 331 -6.49 -7.71 -2.79
N VAL A 332 -7.67 -7.16 -3.11
CA VAL A 332 -8.30 -7.37 -4.42
C VAL A 332 -7.38 -6.85 -5.52
N GLY A 333 -7.27 -7.60 -6.62
CA GLY A 333 -6.28 -7.42 -7.68
C GLY A 333 -5.00 -8.24 -7.48
N SER A 334 -4.83 -8.95 -6.36
CA SER A 334 -3.65 -9.80 -6.12
C SER A 334 -3.61 -11.03 -7.02
N THR A 335 -2.43 -11.36 -7.52
CA THR A 335 -2.11 -12.65 -8.12
C THR A 335 -1.54 -13.58 -7.06
N ILE A 336 -2.22 -14.69 -6.78
CA ILE A 336 -1.72 -15.75 -5.92
C ILE A 336 -1.15 -16.86 -6.81
N THR A 337 0.08 -17.26 -6.54
CA THR A 337 0.79 -18.33 -7.27
C THR A 337 1.15 -19.44 -6.30
N MET A 338 1.08 -20.69 -6.75
CA MET A 338 1.69 -21.83 -6.06
C MET A 338 2.83 -22.40 -6.89
N GLU A 339 3.85 -22.92 -6.21
CA GLU A 339 4.92 -23.72 -6.81
C GLU A 339 5.20 -24.95 -5.94
N TYR A 340 5.34 -26.11 -6.57
CA TYR A 340 5.74 -27.36 -5.93
C TYR A 340 6.87 -28.00 -6.73
N THR A 341 8.03 -28.15 -6.10
CA THR A 341 9.18 -28.87 -6.66
C THR A 341 9.16 -30.31 -6.16
N ALA A 342 8.85 -31.26 -7.05
CA ALA A 342 8.89 -32.67 -6.74
C ALA A 342 10.34 -33.16 -6.51
N PRO A 343 10.57 -34.28 -5.79
CA PRO A 343 11.91 -34.81 -5.52
C PRO A 343 12.76 -35.10 -6.77
N HIS A 344 12.12 -35.33 -7.91
CA HIS A 344 12.75 -35.54 -9.23
C HIS A 344 13.00 -34.24 -10.02
N GLY A 345 12.86 -33.07 -9.39
CA GLY A 345 13.11 -31.75 -10.00
C GLY A 345 12.04 -31.27 -10.98
N ALA A 346 10.86 -31.90 -11.03
CA ALA A 346 9.73 -31.31 -11.74
C ALA A 346 9.14 -30.17 -10.90
N VAL A 347 9.02 -28.98 -11.48
CA VAL A 347 8.33 -27.84 -10.87
C VAL A 347 6.93 -27.79 -11.43
N THR A 348 5.93 -27.92 -10.55
CA THR A 348 4.52 -27.69 -10.86
C THR A 348 4.13 -26.31 -10.36
N SER A 349 3.51 -25.48 -11.20
CA SER A 349 3.00 -24.17 -10.79
C SER A 349 1.57 -23.93 -11.27
N SER A 350 0.86 -23.08 -10.55
CA SER A 350 -0.48 -22.58 -10.91
C SER A 350 -0.68 -21.19 -10.35
N SER A 351 -1.60 -20.43 -10.95
CA SER A 351 -1.87 -19.03 -10.60
C SER A 351 -3.37 -18.75 -10.63
N VAL A 352 -3.82 -17.88 -9.72
CA VAL A 352 -5.20 -17.38 -9.65
C VAL A 352 -5.17 -15.90 -9.24
N VAL A 353 -6.06 -15.08 -9.81
CA VAL A 353 -6.18 -13.66 -9.46
C VAL A 353 -7.41 -13.46 -8.57
N PHE A 354 -7.24 -12.81 -7.42
CA PHE A 354 -8.32 -12.42 -6.53
C PHE A 354 -8.99 -11.16 -7.08
N GLN A 355 -10.04 -11.30 -7.89
CA GLN A 355 -10.65 -10.19 -8.64
C GLN A 355 -11.85 -9.51 -7.95
N ASP A 356 -12.49 -10.18 -6.98
CA ASP A 356 -13.74 -9.73 -6.37
C ASP A 356 -13.74 -10.05 -4.87
N GLY A 357 -13.86 -9.01 -4.03
CA GLY A 357 -13.87 -9.13 -2.57
C GLY A 357 -15.03 -9.95 -2.00
N SER A 358 -16.09 -10.20 -2.79
CA SER A 358 -17.19 -11.08 -2.42
C SER A 358 -16.88 -12.58 -2.62
N VAL A 359 -15.81 -12.91 -3.35
CA VAL A 359 -15.40 -14.29 -3.67
C VAL A 359 -14.11 -14.63 -2.91
N THR A 360 -14.26 -14.92 -1.61
CA THR A 360 -13.13 -15.27 -0.73
C THR A 360 -12.66 -16.72 -0.88
N GLU A 361 -13.39 -17.57 -1.61
CA GLU A 361 -12.99 -18.93 -1.96
C GLU A 361 -12.49 -18.97 -3.40
N LEU A 362 -11.19 -19.21 -3.57
CA LEU A 362 -10.51 -19.32 -4.87
C LEU A 362 -10.01 -20.75 -5.09
N ALA A 363 -9.65 -21.10 -6.32
CA ALA A 363 -9.04 -22.38 -6.63
C ALA A 363 -7.97 -22.27 -7.73
N PHE A 364 -6.90 -23.05 -7.58
CA PHE A 364 -5.98 -23.34 -8.67
C PHE A 364 -6.61 -24.37 -9.61
N THR A 365 -6.77 -24.00 -10.88
CA THR A 365 -7.43 -24.84 -11.90
C THR A 365 -6.51 -25.20 -13.08
N GLU A 366 -5.57 -24.31 -13.42
CA GLU A 366 -4.64 -24.49 -14.54
C GLU A 366 -3.23 -24.76 -14.01
N PHE A 367 -2.77 -26.00 -14.14
CA PHE A 367 -1.43 -26.43 -13.68
C PHE A 367 -0.48 -26.54 -14.86
N GLN A 368 0.72 -26.00 -14.70
CA GLN A 368 1.85 -26.20 -15.60
C GLN A 368 2.91 -27.03 -14.88
N THR A 369 3.54 -27.97 -15.58
CA THR A 369 4.64 -28.78 -15.02
C THR A 369 5.84 -28.71 -15.95
N GLN A 370 7.01 -28.42 -15.41
CA GLN A 370 8.27 -28.31 -16.15
C GLN A 370 9.35 -29.17 -15.49
N GLY A 371 10.14 -29.91 -16.28
CA GLY A 371 11.18 -30.82 -15.77
C GLY A 371 10.66 -32.15 -15.22
N GLY A 372 11.52 -32.90 -14.52
CA GLY A 372 11.24 -34.24 -13.99
C GLY A 372 11.88 -35.38 -14.78
N THR A 373 12.15 -36.50 -14.10
CA THR A 373 12.69 -37.73 -14.73
C THR A 373 11.76 -38.20 -15.85
N PRO A 374 12.26 -38.51 -17.07
CA PRO A 374 11.41 -38.97 -18.15
C PRO A 374 10.82 -40.36 -17.88
N ASP A 375 9.74 -40.69 -18.58
CA ASP A 375 9.19 -42.05 -18.61
C ASP A 375 10.07 -43.00 -19.43
N GLU A 376 9.74 -44.30 -19.45
CA GLU A 376 10.51 -45.31 -20.18
C GLU A 376 10.70 -44.95 -21.67
N ALA A 377 9.66 -44.40 -22.31
CA ALA A 377 9.72 -43.96 -23.70
C ALA A 377 10.67 -42.76 -23.88
N GLY A 378 10.63 -41.78 -22.98
CA GLY A 378 11.53 -40.63 -22.96
C GLY A 378 12.99 -41.01 -22.70
N ILE A 379 13.26 -41.90 -21.74
CA ILE A 379 14.63 -42.39 -21.49
C ILE A 379 15.15 -43.17 -22.70
N ASN A 380 14.32 -44.04 -23.30
CA ASN A 380 14.67 -44.74 -24.54
C ASN A 380 14.97 -43.75 -25.68
N LEU A 381 14.19 -42.68 -25.85
CA LEU A 381 14.46 -41.64 -26.86
C LEU A 381 15.82 -40.95 -26.64
N LEU A 382 16.16 -40.61 -25.39
CA LEU A 382 17.46 -40.02 -25.04
C LEU A 382 18.62 -40.97 -25.36
N LEU A 383 18.51 -42.24 -24.97
CA LEU A 383 19.51 -43.28 -25.27
C LEU A 383 19.67 -43.49 -26.79
N ASN A 384 18.55 -43.61 -27.52
CA ASN A 384 18.58 -43.77 -28.98
C ASN A 384 19.22 -42.56 -29.68
N THR A 385 18.91 -41.33 -29.22
CA THR A 385 19.53 -40.10 -29.73
C THR A 385 21.04 -40.13 -29.52
N TYR A 386 21.50 -40.46 -28.31
CA TYR A 386 22.93 -40.55 -28.02
C TYR A 386 23.63 -41.63 -28.86
N TYR A 387 23.26 -42.91 -28.73
CA TYR A 387 24.03 -44.00 -29.35
C TYR A 387 23.94 -44.00 -30.88
N SER A 388 22.83 -43.55 -31.48
CA SER A 388 22.77 -43.36 -32.94
C SER A 388 23.72 -42.25 -33.40
N SER A 389 23.78 -41.12 -32.69
CA SER A 389 24.71 -40.03 -32.99
C SER A 389 26.17 -40.43 -32.78
N LEU A 390 26.47 -41.21 -31.73
CA LEU A 390 27.81 -41.73 -31.43
C LEU A 390 28.36 -42.63 -32.55
N LEU A 391 27.57 -43.61 -33.00
CA LEU A 391 28.02 -44.52 -34.07
C LEU A 391 28.11 -43.82 -35.43
N ASN A 392 27.24 -42.84 -35.70
CA ASN A 392 27.35 -41.99 -36.89
C ASN A 392 28.59 -41.08 -36.84
N ALA A 393 28.87 -40.46 -35.69
CA ALA A 393 30.08 -39.68 -35.43
C ALA A 393 31.34 -40.54 -35.59
N ALA A 394 31.32 -41.80 -35.14
CA ALA A 394 32.42 -42.75 -35.32
C ALA A 394 32.69 -43.06 -36.81
N ASN A 395 31.64 -43.34 -37.60
CA ASN A 395 31.76 -43.56 -39.04
C ASN A 395 32.34 -42.33 -39.78
N GLN A 396 31.92 -41.13 -39.39
CA GLN A 396 32.34 -39.87 -40.02
C GLN A 396 33.66 -39.31 -39.48
N LYS A 397 34.13 -39.83 -38.33
CA LYS A 397 35.24 -39.31 -37.52
C LYS A 397 35.05 -37.85 -37.08
N ASP A 398 33.80 -37.46 -36.83
CA ASP A 398 33.41 -36.12 -36.38
C ASP A 398 32.62 -36.18 -35.07
N ALA A 399 33.30 -35.94 -33.95
CA ALA A 399 32.70 -35.92 -32.62
C ALA A 399 31.76 -34.71 -32.38
N ALA A 400 31.75 -33.70 -33.26
CA ALA A 400 30.80 -32.59 -33.15
C ALA A 400 29.36 -33.04 -33.47
N GLN A 401 29.17 -34.18 -34.14
CA GLN A 401 27.85 -34.74 -34.45
C GLN A 401 27.17 -35.46 -33.26
N ILE A 402 27.84 -35.61 -32.11
CA ILE A 402 27.30 -36.31 -30.95
C ILE A 402 26.26 -35.45 -30.23
N ALA A 403 25.02 -35.93 -30.20
CA ALA A 403 23.85 -35.29 -29.62
C ALA A 403 23.45 -35.90 -28.27
N GLY A 404 22.62 -35.18 -27.50
CA GLY A 404 22.08 -35.66 -26.22
C GLY A 404 23.09 -35.78 -25.08
N VAL A 405 24.26 -35.13 -25.19
CA VAL A 405 25.38 -35.17 -24.23
C VAL A 405 25.77 -33.79 -23.76
N ASN A 406 26.30 -33.69 -22.53
CA ASN A 406 27.02 -32.49 -22.09
C ASN A 406 28.45 -32.45 -22.66
N GLU A 407 29.16 -31.33 -22.44
CA GLU A 407 30.50 -31.11 -23.01
C GLU A 407 31.54 -32.13 -22.50
N THR A 408 31.47 -32.49 -21.22
CA THR A 408 32.37 -33.47 -20.60
C THR A 408 32.22 -34.84 -21.25
N MET A 409 30.98 -35.32 -21.44
CA MET A 409 30.71 -36.59 -22.10
C MET A 409 31.06 -36.54 -23.60
N ARG A 410 30.84 -35.41 -24.28
CA ARG A 410 31.25 -35.25 -25.70
C ARG A 410 32.76 -35.37 -25.85
N ALA A 411 33.54 -34.74 -24.97
CA ALA A 411 34.99 -34.86 -24.96
C ALA A 411 35.47 -36.30 -24.66
N ALA A 412 34.81 -37.02 -23.74
CA ALA A 412 35.12 -38.43 -23.47
C ALA A 412 34.78 -39.35 -24.66
N ALA A 413 33.61 -39.16 -25.27
CA ALA A 413 33.18 -39.92 -26.44
C ALA A 413 34.06 -39.65 -27.68
N ALA A 414 34.58 -38.44 -27.85
CA ALA A 414 35.56 -38.11 -28.89
C ALA A 414 36.84 -38.95 -28.77
N GLN A 415 37.30 -39.25 -27.54
CA GLN A 415 38.44 -40.15 -27.30
C GLN A 415 38.11 -41.60 -27.66
N GLN A 416 36.89 -42.07 -27.38
CA GLN A 416 36.43 -43.41 -27.75
C GLN A 416 36.37 -43.59 -29.29
N ILE A 417 35.87 -42.59 -30.02
CA ILE A 417 35.85 -42.59 -31.51
C ILE A 417 37.25 -42.73 -32.10
N ALA A 418 38.26 -42.13 -31.46
CA ALA A 418 39.65 -42.21 -31.90
C ALA A 418 40.37 -43.52 -31.52
N ALA A 419 39.72 -44.41 -30.76
CA ALA A 419 40.33 -45.65 -30.25
C ALA A 419 40.13 -46.84 -31.20
N GLU A 420 41.02 -47.83 -31.11
CA GLU A 420 41.00 -49.05 -31.93
C GLU A 420 39.66 -49.83 -31.98
N PRO A 421 38.86 -50.01 -30.91
CA PRO A 421 37.69 -50.89 -30.97
C PRO A 421 36.58 -50.45 -31.95
N LEU A 422 36.49 -49.15 -32.25
CA LEU A 422 35.56 -48.57 -33.24
C LEU A 422 36.24 -48.28 -34.59
N THR A 423 37.57 -48.20 -34.61
CA THR A 423 38.33 -47.81 -35.81
C THR A 423 38.32 -48.92 -36.86
N GLY A 424 38.10 -48.56 -38.12
CA GLY A 424 38.11 -49.51 -39.24
C GLY A 424 36.88 -50.40 -39.33
N LYS A 425 35.76 -50.03 -38.70
CA LYS A 425 34.46 -50.68 -38.87
C LYS A 425 33.45 -49.70 -39.47
N THR A 426 32.53 -50.20 -40.29
CA THR A 426 31.28 -49.47 -40.58
C THR A 426 30.25 -49.89 -39.57
N LEU A 427 29.76 -48.94 -38.76
CA LEU A 427 28.86 -49.17 -37.63
C LEU A 427 27.43 -48.78 -38.00
N GLN A 428 26.44 -49.57 -37.61
CA GLN A 428 25.03 -49.26 -37.80
C GLN A 428 24.25 -49.47 -36.50
N PHE A 429 23.71 -48.38 -35.96
CA PHE A 429 22.83 -48.41 -34.80
C PHE A 429 21.53 -49.18 -35.09
N THR A 430 21.03 -49.96 -34.13
CA THR A 430 19.76 -50.67 -34.24
C THR A 430 18.74 -50.18 -33.20
N ASN A 431 19.09 -50.24 -31.91
CA ASN A 431 18.22 -49.79 -30.82
C ASN A 431 19.02 -49.58 -29.53
N ALA A 432 18.53 -48.73 -28.64
CA ALA A 432 18.94 -48.70 -27.24
C ALA A 432 17.70 -48.81 -26.34
N ALA A 433 17.77 -49.61 -25.28
CA ALA A 433 16.65 -49.87 -24.37
C ALA A 433 17.10 -49.84 -22.91
N VAL A 434 16.42 -49.03 -22.10
CA VAL A 434 16.60 -48.96 -20.65
C VAL A 434 15.98 -50.19 -19.97
N ASN A 435 16.64 -50.72 -18.94
CA ASN A 435 15.95 -51.50 -17.93
C ASN A 435 15.25 -50.50 -16.99
N PHE A 436 13.97 -50.21 -17.23
CA PHE A 436 13.27 -49.15 -16.48
C PHE A 436 13.21 -49.41 -14.96
N GLY A 437 13.23 -50.68 -14.54
CA GLY A 437 13.33 -51.05 -13.11
C GLY A 437 14.66 -50.69 -12.44
N SER A 438 15.68 -50.30 -13.22
CA SER A 438 17.00 -49.85 -12.74
C SER A 438 17.13 -48.34 -12.58
N VAL A 439 16.09 -47.56 -12.89
CA VAL A 439 16.13 -46.09 -12.78
C VAL A 439 16.22 -45.68 -11.31
N GLN A 440 17.30 -45.00 -10.93
CA GLN A 440 17.48 -44.41 -9.60
C GLN A 440 17.73 -42.91 -9.74
N ILE A 441 17.04 -42.10 -8.95
CA ILE A 441 17.23 -40.65 -8.91
C ILE A 441 18.56 -40.35 -8.21
N THR A 442 19.32 -39.39 -8.75
CA THR A 442 20.59 -38.90 -8.20
C THR A 442 20.64 -37.37 -8.28
N GLN A 443 21.73 -36.77 -7.81
CA GLN A 443 22.05 -35.37 -8.06
C GLN A 443 23.47 -35.24 -8.59
N VAL A 444 23.64 -34.40 -9.61
CA VAL A 444 24.94 -34.11 -10.24
C VAL A 444 25.18 -32.61 -10.08
N ASN A 445 26.17 -32.21 -9.28
CA ASN A 445 26.47 -30.80 -9.01
C ASN A 445 25.25 -29.98 -8.54
N ASN A 446 24.42 -30.55 -7.64
CA ASN A 446 23.14 -30.02 -7.17
C ASN A 446 22.03 -29.89 -8.24
N LEU A 447 22.25 -30.33 -9.48
CA LEU A 447 21.20 -30.46 -10.50
C LEU A 447 20.48 -31.81 -10.40
N PRO A 448 19.18 -31.89 -10.76
CA PRO A 448 18.47 -33.16 -10.85
C PRO A 448 19.16 -34.13 -11.81
N GLY A 449 19.35 -35.37 -11.36
CA GLY A 449 19.93 -36.44 -12.16
C GLY A 449 19.16 -37.75 -12.04
N PHE A 450 19.40 -38.67 -12.95
CA PHE A 450 19.05 -40.07 -12.76
C PHE A 450 20.11 -40.99 -13.37
N VAL A 451 20.29 -42.16 -12.77
CA VAL A 451 21.07 -43.26 -13.33
C VAL A 451 20.14 -44.38 -13.77
N CYS A 452 20.52 -45.09 -14.82
CA CYS A 452 19.82 -46.29 -15.29
C CYS A 452 20.79 -47.22 -15.99
N THR A 453 20.47 -48.51 -16.05
CA THR A 453 21.17 -49.46 -16.92
C THR A 453 20.48 -49.57 -18.29
N ALA A 454 21.27 -49.63 -19.35
CA ALA A 454 20.80 -49.69 -20.73
C ALA A 454 21.48 -50.82 -21.50
N SER A 455 20.75 -51.39 -22.46
CA SER A 455 21.25 -52.30 -23.49
C SER A 455 21.27 -51.58 -24.84
N ILE A 456 22.31 -51.84 -25.62
CA ILE A 456 22.56 -51.17 -26.91
C ILE A 456 22.83 -52.24 -27.96
N SER A 457 21.98 -52.28 -28.99
CA SER A 457 22.10 -53.16 -30.15
C SER A 457 22.63 -52.37 -31.34
N TYR A 458 23.68 -52.89 -31.97
CA TYR A 458 24.22 -52.35 -33.22
C TYR A 458 24.81 -53.46 -34.07
N SER A 459 25.04 -53.21 -35.35
CA SER A 459 25.81 -54.09 -36.21
C SER A 459 27.08 -53.41 -36.71
N TYR A 460 28.07 -54.22 -37.09
CA TYR A 460 29.30 -53.73 -37.70
C TYR A 460 29.74 -54.61 -38.87
N THR A 461 30.34 -53.97 -39.87
CA THR A 461 30.97 -54.62 -41.02
C THR A 461 32.46 -54.30 -41.04
N LEU A 462 33.30 -55.31 -41.29
CA LEU A 462 34.76 -55.15 -41.40
C LEU A 462 35.16 -54.78 -42.85
N PRO A 463 36.30 -54.09 -43.08
CA PRO A 463 36.68 -53.61 -44.41
C PRO A 463 37.06 -54.75 -45.35
N GLU A 464 37.56 -55.85 -44.78
CA GLU A 464 38.01 -57.04 -45.49
C GLU A 464 36.85 -57.98 -45.89
N ASP A 465 35.67 -57.80 -45.28
CA ASP A 465 34.53 -58.72 -45.43
C ASP A 465 33.21 -57.95 -45.62
N SER A 466 33.13 -57.22 -46.73
CA SER A 466 32.08 -56.23 -47.05
C SER A 466 30.66 -56.81 -47.22
N THR A 467 30.48 -58.11 -47.05
CA THR A 467 29.18 -58.80 -47.12
C THR A 467 28.72 -59.42 -45.80
N ALA A 468 29.60 -59.47 -44.79
CA ALA A 468 29.31 -60.06 -43.48
C ALA A 468 29.10 -58.97 -42.41
N SER A 469 27.84 -58.69 -42.09
CA SER A 469 27.48 -57.82 -40.96
C SER A 469 27.33 -58.64 -39.69
N THR A 470 28.04 -58.27 -38.63
CA THR A 470 27.95 -58.92 -37.31
C THR A 470 27.12 -58.06 -36.36
N THR A 471 26.14 -58.65 -35.68
CA THR A 471 25.38 -57.96 -34.62
C THR A 471 26.13 -58.04 -33.29
N ALA A 472 26.17 -56.94 -32.55
CA ALA A 472 26.78 -56.81 -31.24
C ALA A 472 25.77 -56.21 -30.24
N MET A 473 25.91 -56.63 -28.99
CA MET A 473 25.19 -56.08 -27.85
C MET A 473 26.20 -55.50 -26.86
N MET A 474 25.90 -54.31 -26.34
CA MET A 474 26.65 -53.65 -25.29
C MET A 474 25.70 -53.30 -24.14
N TYR A 475 26.22 -53.31 -22.91
CA TYR A 475 25.45 -52.96 -21.72
C TYR A 475 26.21 -51.88 -20.94
N GLU A 476 25.53 -50.81 -20.55
CA GLU A 476 26.13 -49.70 -19.81
C GLU A 476 25.22 -49.24 -18.65
N VAL A 477 25.83 -48.67 -17.61
CA VAL A 477 25.13 -47.71 -16.74
C VAL A 477 25.26 -46.34 -17.39
N CYS A 478 24.16 -45.60 -17.48
CA CYS A 478 24.08 -44.25 -18.00
C CYS A 478 23.64 -43.30 -16.88
N GLU A 479 24.32 -42.17 -16.71
CA GLU A 479 23.88 -41.08 -15.83
C GLU A 479 23.45 -39.88 -16.67
N PHE A 480 22.21 -39.43 -16.45
CA PHE A 480 21.65 -38.22 -17.04
C PHE A 480 21.56 -37.11 -16.01
N VAL A 481 21.73 -35.87 -16.47
CA VAL A 481 21.55 -34.64 -15.70
C VAL A 481 20.60 -33.70 -16.44
N PHE A 482 19.78 -32.95 -15.71
CA PHE A 482 18.94 -31.90 -16.27
C PHE A 482 19.70 -30.57 -16.29
N GLU A 483 20.11 -30.14 -17.48
CA GLU A 483 20.94 -28.95 -17.71
C GLU A 483 20.39 -28.17 -18.90
N ASN A 484 20.39 -26.83 -18.84
CA ASN A 484 19.93 -25.96 -19.95
C ASN A 484 18.53 -26.32 -20.50
N ASN A 485 17.59 -26.64 -19.59
CA ASN A 485 16.22 -27.09 -19.89
C ASN A 485 16.11 -28.40 -20.70
N ALA A 486 17.14 -29.24 -20.72
CA ALA A 486 17.13 -30.55 -21.37
C ALA A 486 17.75 -31.64 -20.48
N TRP A 487 17.32 -32.88 -20.69
CA TRP A 487 18.04 -34.05 -20.18
C TRP A 487 19.21 -34.39 -21.09
N VAL A 488 20.42 -34.42 -20.54
CA VAL A 488 21.65 -34.76 -21.26
C VAL A 488 22.42 -35.84 -20.52
N LEU A 489 23.06 -36.72 -21.29
CA LEU A 489 23.92 -37.78 -20.76
C LEU A 489 25.24 -37.16 -20.25
N ASN A 490 25.55 -37.41 -18.97
CA ASN A 490 26.70 -36.88 -18.25
C ASN A 490 27.90 -37.84 -18.27
N ARG A 491 27.66 -39.14 -18.10
CA ARG A 491 28.69 -40.19 -18.11
C ARG A 491 28.08 -41.57 -18.33
N THR A 492 28.88 -42.50 -18.85
CA THR A 492 28.53 -43.93 -18.90
C THR A 492 29.63 -44.80 -18.29
N ALA A 493 29.28 -46.03 -17.92
CA ALA A 493 30.23 -47.06 -17.52
C ALA A 493 29.77 -48.43 -18.07
N ALA A 494 30.65 -49.13 -18.76
CA ALA A 494 30.37 -50.46 -19.30
C ALA A 494 30.13 -51.50 -18.19
N ILE A 495 29.14 -52.37 -18.40
CA ILE A 495 28.78 -53.49 -17.52
C ILE A 495 28.56 -54.76 -18.35
N ASP A 496 28.31 -55.88 -17.67
CA ASP A 496 27.94 -57.14 -18.29
C ASP A 496 26.41 -57.36 -18.25
N GLU A 497 25.95 -58.36 -19.00
CA GLU A 497 24.53 -58.73 -19.09
C GLU A 497 23.89 -59.11 -17.73
N PRO A 498 24.58 -59.85 -16.84
CA PRO A 498 24.07 -60.10 -15.48
C PRO A 498 23.81 -58.82 -14.69
N ARG A 499 24.72 -57.84 -14.73
CA ARG A 499 24.55 -56.56 -14.02
C ARG A 499 23.45 -55.69 -14.63
N PHE A 500 23.32 -55.65 -15.95
CA PHE A 500 22.18 -55.01 -16.63
C PHE A 500 20.84 -55.66 -16.22
N THR A 501 20.77 -56.99 -16.22
CA THR A 501 19.56 -57.73 -15.85
C THR A 501 19.19 -57.51 -14.37
N ALA A 502 20.18 -57.41 -13.49
CA ALA A 502 19.99 -57.07 -12.08
C ALA A 502 19.65 -55.59 -11.83
N GLY A 503 19.77 -54.72 -12.84
CA GLY A 503 19.60 -53.27 -12.69
C GLY A 503 20.71 -52.61 -11.87
N ASP A 504 21.92 -53.17 -11.89
CA ASP A 504 23.04 -52.71 -11.07
C ASP A 504 23.69 -51.43 -11.61
N VAL A 505 23.34 -50.29 -10.99
CA VAL A 505 23.90 -48.97 -11.28
C VAL A 505 25.19 -48.64 -10.50
N SER A 506 25.73 -49.57 -9.69
CA SER A 506 26.88 -49.33 -8.81
C SER A 506 28.15 -48.85 -9.51
N ALA A 507 28.30 -49.11 -10.81
CA ALA A 507 29.42 -48.63 -11.61
C ALA A 507 29.52 -47.09 -11.69
N LEU A 508 28.41 -46.36 -11.47
CA LEU A 508 28.39 -44.90 -11.41
C LEU A 508 27.99 -44.32 -10.04
N THR A 509 27.36 -45.13 -9.17
CA THR A 509 26.86 -44.69 -7.84
C THR A 509 27.77 -45.05 -6.65
N ALA A 510 28.93 -45.67 -6.88
CA ALA A 510 29.90 -45.93 -5.82
C ALA A 510 30.37 -44.61 -5.14
N ALA A 511 30.03 -44.46 -3.86
CA ALA A 511 30.27 -43.24 -3.09
C ALA A 511 31.75 -43.03 -2.71
N ALA A 512 32.04 -41.81 -2.24
CA ALA A 512 33.35 -41.40 -1.76
C ALA A 512 33.98 -42.40 -0.78
N ALA A 513 35.30 -42.57 -0.89
CA ALA A 513 36.06 -43.42 0.04
C ALA A 513 35.86 -42.98 1.50
N PRO A 514 35.79 -43.92 2.46
CA PRO A 514 35.80 -43.56 3.87
C PRO A 514 37.08 -42.79 4.19
N SER A 515 36.92 -41.68 4.91
CA SER A 515 38.04 -40.85 5.35
C SER A 515 39.02 -41.69 6.16
N ALA A 516 40.30 -41.62 5.78
CA ALA A 516 41.38 -42.33 6.44
C ALA A 516 41.70 -41.69 7.80
N ASP A 517 40.94 -42.05 8.84
CA ASP A 517 41.27 -41.69 10.22
C ASP A 517 40.96 -42.82 11.23
N SER A 518 41.71 -43.91 11.13
CA SER A 518 41.88 -44.90 12.22
C SER A 518 43.22 -45.66 12.11
N ALA A 519 44.29 -44.96 11.75
CA ALA A 519 45.64 -45.53 11.70
C ALA A 519 46.38 -45.36 13.05
N ALA A 520 45.84 -45.93 14.14
CA ALA A 520 46.56 -46.02 15.42
C ALA A 520 46.05 -47.17 16.30
N SER A 521 46.72 -48.33 16.23
CA SER A 521 47.07 -49.23 17.37
C SER A 521 47.34 -50.66 16.89
N ALA A 522 48.59 -50.95 16.52
CA ALA A 522 49.11 -52.30 16.72
C ALA A 522 49.43 -52.49 18.22
N PRO A 523 49.24 -53.69 18.77
CA PRO A 523 50.44 -54.49 19.00
C PRO A 523 50.33 -55.94 18.51
N ALA A 524 51.48 -56.59 18.38
CA ALA A 524 51.62 -57.93 17.82
C ALA A 524 51.18 -59.07 18.77
N SER A 525 50.74 -60.21 18.21
CA SER A 525 51.23 -61.54 18.60
C SER A 525 50.73 -62.69 17.70
N SER A 526 51.66 -63.61 17.38
CA SER A 526 51.49 -65.07 17.17
C SER A 526 50.38 -65.64 16.28
N ALA A 527 50.82 -66.37 15.27
CA ALA A 527 50.09 -67.35 14.49
C ALA A 527 49.37 -68.46 15.31
N ALA A 528 48.24 -68.92 14.79
CA ALA A 528 47.86 -70.34 14.75
C ALA A 528 46.83 -70.56 13.61
N ALA A 529 47.00 -71.63 12.83
CA ALA A 529 45.97 -72.08 11.90
C ALA A 529 44.91 -72.93 12.63
N PRO A 530 43.74 -73.16 12.02
CA PRO A 530 43.05 -74.42 12.19
C PRO A 530 42.89 -75.17 10.85
N ALA A 531 43.09 -76.48 10.92
CA ALA A 531 42.56 -77.41 9.92
C ALA A 531 41.22 -77.96 10.43
N ALA A 532 40.17 -77.84 9.62
CA ALA A 532 38.99 -78.71 9.57
C ALA A 532 38.16 -78.32 8.34
#